data_AF-A0A0G1E9G5-F1
#
_entry.id   AF-A0A0G1E9G5-F1
#
_cell.length_a   1.000
_cell.length_b   1.000
_cell.length_c   1.000
_cell.angle_alpha   90.00
_cell.angle_beta   90.00
_cell.angle_gamma   90.00
#
_symmetry.space_group_name_H-M   'P 1'
#
loop_
_entity.id
_entity.type
_entity.pdbx_description
1 polymer ?
#
loop_
_entity_poly.entity_id
_entity_poly.type
_entity_poly.pdbx_seq_one_letter_code
_entity_poly.pdbx_strand_id
1 'polypeptide(L)'
;MANNISTCLPAGHKNLAGGQTRNRNSMENQNENINPLVSAFGKEKCWINWSMEVRDGKPDKIPKRSDGQGNAKPDDPSTWSTFAEVDAARGRFSGIGIMLNGKILGVIILK
;
A
#
# COMPACT_ATOMS: atom_id res chain seq x y z
N MET A 1 -34.03 68.57 -9.06
CA MET A 1 -34.93 68.87 -10.19
C MET A 1 -34.18 68.53 -11.49
N ALA A 2 -34.83 67.77 -12.38
CA ALA A 2 -34.52 67.40 -13.79
C ALA A 2 -33.12 66.84 -14.12
N ASN A 3 -32.96 65.54 -14.44
CA ASN A 3 -33.29 64.79 -15.67
C ASN A 3 -32.48 65.18 -16.92
N ASN A 4 -31.62 64.29 -17.41
CA ASN A 4 -31.66 63.88 -18.82
C ASN A 4 -31.00 62.53 -19.09
N ILE A 5 -31.60 61.79 -20.03
CA ILE A 5 -31.38 60.38 -20.39
C ILE A 5 -30.78 60.31 -21.81
N SER A 6 -30.36 59.10 -22.21
CA SER A 6 -30.01 58.63 -23.58
C SER A 6 -28.49 58.51 -23.83
N THR A 7 -27.90 57.38 -24.24
CA THR A 7 -28.35 56.34 -25.18
C THR A 7 -27.71 54.94 -24.92
N CYS A 8 -28.54 53.90 -25.03
CA CYS A 8 -28.40 52.63 -25.78
C CYS A 8 -27.10 51.75 -25.75
N LEU A 9 -27.34 50.45 -25.49
CA LEU A 9 -26.49 49.23 -25.48
C LEU A 9 -25.91 48.80 -26.86
N PRO A 10 -24.95 47.84 -26.90
CA PRO A 10 -25.28 46.40 -27.07
C PRO A 10 -24.60 45.52 -25.99
N ALA A 11 -25.29 44.60 -25.30
CA ALA A 11 -25.88 43.31 -25.71
C ALA A 11 -24.89 42.11 -25.59
N GLY A 12 -25.25 41.18 -24.68
CA GLY A 12 -24.74 39.80 -24.59
C GLY A 12 -23.46 39.65 -23.75
N HIS A 13 -23.34 38.77 -22.75
CA HIS A 13 -24.07 37.54 -22.45
C HIS A 13 -24.03 37.27 -20.94
N LYS A 14 -25.08 36.61 -20.44
CA LYS A 14 -25.34 36.32 -19.03
C LYS A 14 -24.53 35.12 -18.52
N ASN A 15 -24.56 34.99 -17.19
CA ASN A 15 -24.48 33.76 -16.38
C ASN A 15 -23.09 33.32 -15.94
N LEU A 16 -22.86 32.72 -14.77
CA LEU A 16 -23.52 32.51 -13.47
C LEU A 16 -22.52 31.56 -12.76
N ALA A 17 -22.33 31.72 -11.45
CA ALA A 17 -21.80 30.71 -10.53
C ALA A 17 -20.71 29.76 -11.07
N GLY A 18 -19.44 30.12 -10.84
CA GLY A 18 -18.34 29.17 -10.92
C GLY A 18 -18.49 28.10 -9.84
N GLY A 19 -19.25 27.06 -10.15
CA GLY A 19 -19.33 25.85 -9.35
C GLY A 19 -17.97 25.19 -9.30
N GLN A 20 -17.45 24.97 -8.08
CA GLN A 20 -16.37 24.02 -7.89
C GLN A 20 -16.89 22.62 -8.26
N THR A 21 -16.61 22.17 -9.47
CA THR A 21 -16.61 20.74 -9.77
C THR A 21 -15.48 20.11 -8.96
N ARG A 22 -15.81 19.63 -7.75
CA ARG A 22 -14.96 18.68 -7.04
C ARG A 22 -14.76 17.51 -7.98
N ASN A 23 -13.53 17.31 -8.45
CA ASN A 23 -13.12 16.11 -9.17
C ASN A 23 -13.33 14.91 -8.24
N ARG A 24 -14.51 14.30 -8.31
CA ARG A 24 -14.87 13.06 -7.61
C ARG A 24 -13.90 11.91 -7.97
N ASN A 25 -13.26 12.03 -9.14
CA ASN A 25 -12.40 11.00 -9.72
C ASN A 25 -10.95 10.99 -9.17
N SER A 26 -10.58 11.88 -8.24
CA SER A 26 -9.21 11.91 -7.69
C SER A 26 -8.99 10.97 -6.50
N MET A 27 -10.06 10.42 -5.90
CA MET A 27 -9.96 9.50 -4.76
C MET A 27 -10.08 8.01 -5.14
N GLU A 28 -10.56 7.68 -6.34
CA GLU A 28 -10.79 6.28 -6.75
C GLU A 28 -9.60 5.64 -7.48
N ASN A 29 -8.69 6.42 -8.07
CA ASN A 29 -7.61 5.91 -8.93
C ASN A 29 -6.36 5.34 -8.21
N GLN A 30 -6.38 5.19 -6.87
CA GLN A 30 -5.24 4.64 -6.11
C GLN A 30 -5.44 3.18 -5.69
N ASN A 31 -6.57 2.56 -6.04
CA ASN A 31 -6.96 1.22 -5.57
C ASN A 31 -6.70 0.08 -6.58
N GLU A 32 -6.22 0.37 -7.78
CA GLU A 32 -6.27 -0.60 -8.89
C GLU A 32 -5.08 -1.59 -8.94
N ASN A 33 -4.06 -1.47 -8.09
CA ASN A 33 -2.90 -2.38 -8.15
C ASN A 33 -2.27 -2.71 -6.79
N ILE A 34 -3.10 -2.83 -5.75
CA ILE A 34 -2.64 -3.31 -4.45
C ILE A 34 -2.44 -4.82 -4.54
N ASN A 35 -1.26 -5.30 -4.16
CA ASN A 35 -0.97 -6.74 -4.08
C ASN A 35 -2.09 -7.45 -3.28
N PRO A 36 -2.74 -8.50 -3.82
CA PRO A 36 -3.92 -9.11 -3.20
C PRO A 36 -3.62 -9.69 -1.81
N LEU A 37 -2.39 -10.17 -1.57
CA LEU A 37 -1.99 -10.64 -0.23
C LEU A 37 -1.88 -9.47 0.75
N VAL A 38 -1.34 -8.33 0.31
CA VAL A 38 -1.28 -7.12 1.14
C VAL A 38 -2.68 -6.58 1.41
N SER A 39 -3.57 -6.60 0.42
CA SER A 39 -4.96 -6.22 0.58
C SER A 39 -5.70 -7.11 1.57
N ALA A 40 -5.51 -8.43 1.50
CA ALA A 40 -6.22 -9.39 2.36
C ALA A 40 -5.60 -9.53 3.76
N PHE A 41 -4.26 -9.48 3.87
CA PHE A 41 -3.53 -9.85 5.08
C PHE A 41 -2.57 -8.76 5.58
N GLY A 42 -2.52 -7.56 4.98
CA GLY A 42 -1.51 -6.55 5.31
C GLY A 42 -1.53 -6.08 6.77
N LYS A 43 -2.69 -6.18 7.43
CA LYS A 43 -2.87 -5.85 8.86
C LYS A 43 -2.63 -7.03 9.81
N GLU A 44 -2.53 -8.24 9.28
CA GLU A 44 -2.33 -9.46 10.07
C GLU A 44 -0.86 -9.60 10.43
N LYS A 45 -0.56 -10.09 11.63
CA LYS A 45 0.81 -10.48 12.01
C LYS A 45 1.13 -11.83 11.37
N CYS A 46 1.46 -11.83 10.09
CA CYS A 46 1.89 -13.02 9.35
C CYS A 46 3.00 -12.71 8.34
N TRP A 47 3.61 -11.53 8.41
CA TRP A 47 4.67 -11.09 7.51
C TRP A 47 6.03 -11.17 8.21
N ILE A 48 7.05 -11.47 7.43
CA ILE A 48 8.45 -11.51 7.88
C ILE A 48 9.35 -10.87 6.82
N ASN A 49 10.55 -10.47 7.22
CA ASN A 49 11.65 -10.29 6.27
C ASN A 49 12.44 -11.60 6.15
N TRP A 50 13.21 -11.79 5.09
CA TRP A 50 14.15 -12.91 4.97
C TRP A 50 15.47 -12.45 4.37
N SER A 51 16.55 -13.15 4.71
CA SER A 51 17.89 -12.96 4.16
C SER A 51 18.40 -14.23 3.50
N MET A 52 19.18 -14.11 2.41
CA MET A 52 20.02 -15.21 1.93
C MET A 52 21.23 -15.33 2.85
N GLU A 53 21.39 -16.49 3.48
CA GLU A 53 22.55 -16.81 4.31
C GLU A 53 23.11 -18.18 3.90
N VAL A 54 24.40 -18.42 4.10
CA VAL A 54 25.01 -19.73 3.83
C VAL A 54 24.93 -20.57 5.10
N ARG A 55 24.24 -21.71 5.03
CA ARG A 55 24.21 -22.73 6.09
C ARG A 55 24.65 -24.07 5.49
N ASP A 56 25.54 -24.78 6.19
CA ASP A 56 26.02 -26.09 5.73
C ASP A 56 26.56 -26.07 4.28
N GLY A 57 27.19 -24.96 3.89
CA GLY A 57 27.74 -24.73 2.54
C GLY A 57 26.70 -24.43 1.46
N LYS A 58 25.42 -24.27 1.79
CA LYS A 58 24.33 -24.00 0.83
C LYS A 58 23.63 -22.68 1.12
N PRO A 59 23.18 -21.95 0.08
CA PRO A 59 22.41 -20.72 0.27
C PRO A 59 20.98 -21.05 0.71
N ASP A 60 20.61 -20.63 1.91
CA ASP A 60 19.28 -20.80 2.50
C ASP A 60 18.58 -19.45 2.69
N LYS A 61 17.24 -19.47 2.58
CA LYS A 61 16.37 -18.31 2.89
C LYS A 61 16.01 -18.35 4.37
N ILE A 62 16.66 -17.51 5.17
CA ILE A 62 16.47 -17.48 6.62
C ILE A 62 15.42 -16.41 6.99
N PRO A 63 14.30 -16.79 7.64
CA PRO A 63 13.32 -15.83 8.14
C PRO A 63 13.91 -14.93 9.23
N LYS A 64 13.65 -13.63 9.15
CA LYS A 64 14.14 -12.61 10.07
C LYS A 64 12.99 -11.80 10.66
N ARG A 65 13.17 -11.40 11.92
CA ARG A 65 12.29 -10.43 12.58
C ARG A 65 12.57 -9.04 12.02
N SER A 66 11.52 -8.29 11.72
CA SER A 66 11.63 -6.91 11.19
C SER A 66 12.25 -5.96 12.20
N ASP A 67 12.15 -6.25 13.50
CA ASP A 67 12.75 -5.47 14.59
C ASP A 67 14.28 -5.65 14.70
N GLY A 68 14.89 -6.57 13.94
CA GLY A 68 16.32 -6.84 13.99
C GLY A 68 16.78 -7.70 15.17
N GLN A 69 15.87 -8.23 15.99
CA GLN A 69 16.20 -9.08 17.16
C GLN A 69 16.54 -10.53 16.77
N GLY A 70 16.87 -10.80 15.50
CA GLY A 70 17.30 -12.11 15.01
C GLY A 70 16.30 -12.79 14.09
N ASN A 71 16.20 -14.12 14.21
CA ASN A 71 15.42 -14.95 13.31
C ASN A 71 13.94 -14.99 13.71
N ALA A 72 13.05 -14.97 12.71
CA ALA A 72 11.64 -15.24 12.93
C ALA A 72 11.42 -16.77 13.00
N LYS A 73 10.54 -17.21 13.88
CA LYS A 73 10.22 -18.62 14.10
C LYS A 73 8.93 -18.99 13.38
N PRO A 74 8.87 -20.08 12.61
CA PRO A 74 7.70 -20.44 11.80
C PRO A 74 6.47 -20.91 12.60
N ASP A 75 6.62 -21.15 13.90
CA ASP A 75 5.60 -21.64 14.83
C ASP A 75 5.26 -20.64 15.94
N ASP A 76 5.87 -19.45 15.94
CA ASP A 76 5.67 -18.43 16.98
C ASP A 76 5.27 -17.09 16.34
N PRO A 77 3.95 -16.77 16.31
CA PRO A 77 3.44 -15.51 15.77
C PRO A 77 3.95 -14.25 16.45
N SER A 78 4.50 -14.34 17.67
CA SER A 78 5.10 -13.19 18.35
C SER A 78 6.39 -12.71 17.67
N THR A 79 6.94 -13.52 16.78
CA THR A 79 8.12 -13.19 15.98
C THR A 79 7.80 -12.63 14.60
N TRP A 80 6.51 -12.52 14.26
CA TRP A 80 6.04 -12.01 12.97
C TRP A 80 5.58 -10.55 13.07
N SER A 81 5.40 -9.94 11.91
CA SER A 81 5.07 -8.54 11.74
C SER A 81 3.86 -8.36 10.81
N THR A 82 3.33 -7.15 10.76
CA THR A 82 2.41 -6.67 9.73
C THR A 82 3.16 -6.31 8.44
N PHE A 83 2.44 -6.10 7.34
CA PHE A 83 3.08 -5.72 6.07
C PHE A 83 3.81 -4.37 6.16
N ALA A 84 3.21 -3.39 6.85
CA ALA A 84 3.80 -2.07 7.00
C ALA A 84 5.17 -2.12 7.73
N GLU A 85 5.28 -2.98 8.75
CA GLU A 85 6.51 -3.17 9.51
C GLU A 85 7.63 -3.82 8.67
N VAL A 86 7.32 -4.87 7.89
CA VAL A 86 8.32 -5.54 7.03
C VAL A 86 8.73 -4.67 5.84
N ASP A 87 7.82 -3.85 5.30
CA ASP A 87 8.11 -2.94 4.19
C ASP A 87 8.98 -1.77 4.65
N ALA A 88 8.71 -1.20 5.82
CA ALA A 88 9.59 -0.21 6.44
C ALA A 88 11.01 -0.76 6.69
N ALA A 89 11.13 -2.06 6.95
CA ALA A 89 12.37 -2.74 7.22
C ALA A 89 13.09 -3.28 5.96
N ARG A 90 12.44 -3.29 4.79
CA ARG A 90 12.85 -4.05 3.59
C ARG A 90 14.30 -3.83 3.14
N GLY A 91 14.82 -2.62 3.30
CA GLY A 91 16.17 -2.26 2.83
C GLY A 91 17.30 -2.97 3.58
N ARG A 92 17.01 -3.60 4.72
CA ARG A 92 17.97 -4.33 5.55
C ARG A 92 18.02 -5.83 5.25
N PHE A 93 17.18 -6.32 4.35
CA PHE A 93 16.94 -7.76 4.14
C PHE A 93 16.89 -8.10 2.65
N SER A 94 17.02 -9.39 2.33
CA SER A 94 16.95 -9.86 0.93
C SER A 94 15.53 -9.88 0.37
N GLY A 95 14.50 -9.91 1.24
CA GLY A 95 13.12 -9.76 0.80
C GLY A 95 12.08 -9.82 1.91
N ILE A 96 10.82 -9.87 1.49
CA ILE A 96 9.64 -10.03 2.33
C ILE A 96 9.04 -11.42 2.08
N GLY A 97 8.55 -12.06 3.13
CA GLY A 97 7.82 -13.32 3.08
C GLY A 97 6.55 -13.28 3.92
N ILE A 98 5.74 -14.32 3.78
CA ILE A 98 4.50 -14.51 4.53
C ILE A 98 4.52 -15.91 5.17
N MET A 99 4.15 -15.98 6.44
CA MET A 99 4.03 -17.22 7.21
C MET A 99 2.61 -17.79 7.08
N LEU A 100 2.50 -19.12 7.00
CA LEU A 100 1.21 -19.80 6.91
C LEU A 100 0.58 -19.89 8.31
N ASN A 101 -0.39 -19.03 8.58
CA ASN A 101 -1.06 -18.90 9.88
C ASN A 101 -2.36 -19.71 9.99
N GLY A 102 -2.53 -20.74 9.15
CA GLY A 102 -3.77 -21.52 9.05
C GLY A 102 -4.89 -20.88 8.23
N LYS A 103 -4.76 -19.61 7.80
CA LYS A 103 -5.72 -18.94 6.90
C LYS A 103 -5.30 -18.98 5.42
N ILE A 104 -4.06 -19.37 5.14
CA ILE A 104 -3.44 -19.34 3.81
C ILE A 104 -2.87 -20.73 3.50
N LEU A 105 -3.13 -21.23 2.28
CA LEU A 105 -2.50 -22.43 1.74
C LEU A 105 -1.39 -22.03 0.77
N GLY A 106 -0.16 -22.40 1.09
CA GLY A 106 0.98 -22.23 0.18
C GLY A 106 1.07 -23.36 -0.82
N VAL A 107 1.01 -23.05 -2.12
CA VAL A 107 1.25 -24.01 -3.21
C VAL A 107 2.57 -23.66 -3.88
N ILE A 108 3.54 -24.57 -3.84
CA ILE A 108 4.83 -24.42 -4.52
C ILE A 108 4.84 -25.39 -5.70
N ILE A 109 4.92 -24.85 -6.91
CA ILE A 109 5.09 -25.63 -8.13
C ILE A 109 6.59 -25.67 -8.43
N LEU A 110 7.19 -26.84 -8.26
CA LEU A 110 8.56 -27.09 -8.66
C LEU A 110 8.58 -27.35 -10.17
N LYS A 111 9.54 -26.76 -10.88
CA LYS A 111 9.78 -27.01 -12.30
C LYS A 111 10.60 -28.28 -12.50
#